data_AF-I0HL95-F1
#
_entry.id   AF-I0HL95-F1
#
_cell.length_a   1.000
_cell.length_b   1.000
_cell.length_c   1.000
_cell.angle_alpha   90.00
_cell.angle_beta   90.00
_cell.angle_gamma   90.00
#
_symmetry.space_group_name_H-M   'P 1'
#
loop_
_entity.id
_entity.type
_entity.pdbx_description
1 polymer ?
#
loop_
_entity_poly.entity_id
_entity_poly.type
_entity_poly.pdbx_seq_one_letter_code
_entity_poly.pdbx_strand_id
1 'polypeptide(L)'
;MTNVPPIKTAWEVGKTSGRNGTGHWRYWDRPVDDLLRAAEDWALALEGVKRPWLCWNLNDRWCLLQQRLVAEFGWTPVVGWDPNCGQRPGTLIPGAVAVDFNARLGLQVLYPHVPMEFAFAWADRLAFWHADVLMPRAKMARAAEWFQAIPDGEMMAVKTYGGWRNRLRPKFHRYWEVLGCTTRAASLDQFNKGCGWWRGYQQHPNAPSDAAERRRRARFYDDHGCGIQYWQRFCGGRVAKIPESWIAREHFSVITVPNYVRAASKSEEIDINFDLSAIARQLQIEDLLPRETGLT
;
A
#
# COMPACT_ATOMS: atom_id res chain seq x y z
N MET A 1 -29.65 -11.56 -29.29
CA MET A 1 -28.83 -11.80 -28.08
C MET A 1 -27.62 -10.88 -28.19
N THR A 2 -27.63 -9.78 -27.46
CA THR A 2 -26.47 -8.88 -27.38
C THR A 2 -25.38 -9.60 -26.59
N ASN A 3 -24.27 -9.92 -27.24
CA ASN A 3 -23.06 -10.39 -26.56
C ASN A 3 -22.56 -9.24 -25.69
N VAL A 4 -22.99 -9.23 -24.42
CA VAL A 4 -22.37 -8.36 -23.41
C VAL A 4 -20.98 -8.94 -23.20
N PRO A 5 -19.90 -8.21 -23.55
CA PRO A 5 -18.56 -8.70 -23.33
C PRO A 5 -18.36 -8.98 -21.83
N PRO A 6 -17.60 -10.02 -21.47
CA PRO A 6 -17.38 -10.36 -20.06
C PRO A 6 -16.79 -9.16 -19.31
N ILE A 7 -17.33 -8.89 -18.11
CA ILE A 7 -16.81 -7.86 -17.21
C ILE A 7 -15.36 -8.23 -16.91
N LYS A 8 -14.42 -7.38 -17.33
CA LYS A 8 -13.00 -7.57 -17.02
C LYS A 8 -12.79 -7.40 -15.52
N THR A 9 -12.07 -8.32 -14.90
CA THR A 9 -11.66 -8.21 -13.50
C THR A 9 -10.76 -6.98 -13.29
N ALA A 10 -10.73 -6.41 -12.09
CA ALA A 10 -9.83 -5.29 -11.76
C ALA A 10 -8.36 -5.61 -12.10
N TRP A 11 -7.95 -6.87 -11.95
CA TRP A 11 -6.64 -7.36 -12.33
C TRP A 11 -6.39 -7.35 -13.85
N GLU A 12 -7.38 -7.71 -14.66
CA GLU A 12 -7.30 -7.65 -16.12
C GLU A 12 -7.23 -6.20 -16.62
N VAL A 13 -8.00 -5.29 -16.02
CA VAL A 13 -7.90 -3.84 -16.30
C VAL A 13 -6.49 -3.36 -15.98
N GLY A 14 -5.97 -3.66 -14.80
CA GLY A 14 -4.60 -3.30 -14.39
C GLY A 14 -3.50 -3.87 -15.27
N LYS A 15 -3.73 -5.02 -15.93
CA LYS A 15 -2.79 -5.61 -16.89
C LYS A 15 -2.89 -5.07 -18.31
N THR A 16 -3.98 -4.40 -18.66
CA THR A 16 -4.25 -3.95 -20.03
C THR A 16 -4.30 -2.43 -20.11
N SER A 17 -5.48 -1.85 -19.91
CA SER A 17 -5.76 -0.42 -20.08
C SER A 17 -5.41 0.43 -18.85
N GLY A 18 -5.36 -0.15 -17.65
CA GLY A 18 -5.11 0.56 -16.38
C GLY A 18 -3.66 0.48 -15.88
N ARG A 19 -2.69 0.10 -16.72
CA ARG A 19 -1.31 -0.14 -16.30
C ARG A 19 -0.62 1.07 -15.67
N ASN A 20 -0.95 2.29 -16.12
CA ASN A 20 -0.41 3.54 -15.57
C ASN A 20 -0.82 3.77 -14.10
N GLY A 21 -1.94 3.22 -13.65
CA GLY A 21 -2.39 3.28 -12.27
C GLY A 21 -1.79 2.25 -11.31
N THR A 22 -1.00 1.30 -11.82
CA THR A 22 -0.47 0.18 -11.02
C THR A 22 0.87 0.45 -10.35
N GLY A 23 1.32 1.72 -10.32
CA GLY A 23 2.60 2.11 -9.74
C GLY A 23 3.81 1.50 -10.47
N HIS A 24 3.89 1.70 -11.78
CA HIS A 24 5.02 1.22 -12.59
C HIS A 24 5.53 2.33 -13.52
N TRP A 25 6.77 2.76 -13.31
CA TRP A 25 7.36 3.88 -14.04
C TRP A 25 7.40 3.71 -15.56
N ARG A 26 7.59 2.48 -16.06
CA ARG A 26 7.55 2.18 -17.50
C ARG A 26 6.19 2.49 -18.15
N TYR A 27 5.10 2.36 -17.39
CA TYR A 27 3.74 2.50 -17.91
C TYR A 27 3.09 3.83 -17.53
N TRP A 28 3.75 4.64 -16.70
CA TRP A 28 3.30 6.00 -16.44
C TRP A 28 3.46 6.84 -17.70
N ASP A 29 2.35 7.39 -18.18
CA ASP A 29 2.23 8.04 -19.49
C ASP A 29 1.97 9.55 -19.39
N ARG A 30 2.18 10.13 -18.21
CA ARG A 30 1.90 11.54 -17.92
C ARG A 30 3.11 12.23 -17.27
N PRO A 31 3.15 13.57 -17.23
CA PRO A 31 4.16 14.28 -16.46
C PRO A 31 4.09 13.95 -14.97
N VAL A 32 5.24 13.93 -14.29
CA VAL A 32 5.27 13.75 -12.82
C VAL A 32 4.57 14.90 -12.10
N ASP A 33 4.59 16.10 -12.68
CA ASP A 33 3.90 17.26 -12.13
C ASP A 33 2.40 17.05 -11.95
N ASP A 34 1.76 16.15 -12.72
CA ASP A 34 0.36 15.78 -12.50
C ASP A 34 0.16 15.07 -11.16
N LEU A 35 1.11 14.22 -10.75
CA LEU A 35 1.10 13.55 -9.45
C LEU A 35 1.39 14.52 -8.32
N LEU A 36 2.32 15.46 -8.52
CA LEU A 36 2.61 16.49 -7.52
C LEU A 36 1.41 17.42 -7.31
N ARG A 37 0.73 17.83 -8.38
CA ARG A 37 -0.54 18.58 -8.29
C ARG A 37 -1.65 17.78 -7.63
N ALA A 38 -1.75 16.48 -7.89
CA ALA A 38 -2.72 15.64 -7.17
C ALA A 38 -2.37 15.55 -5.68
N ALA A 39 -1.09 15.49 -5.34
CA ALA A 39 -0.62 15.46 -3.97
C ALA A 39 -0.89 16.75 -3.19
N GLU A 40 -1.01 17.91 -3.85
CA GLU A 40 -1.48 19.15 -3.22
C GLU A 40 -2.92 18.99 -2.68
N ASP A 41 -3.81 18.38 -3.48
CA ASP A 41 -5.19 18.10 -3.06
C ASP A 41 -5.21 17.09 -1.89
N TRP A 42 -4.32 16.10 -1.88
CA TRP A 42 -4.19 15.13 -0.80
C TRP A 42 -3.65 15.78 0.48
N ALA A 43 -2.67 16.68 0.36
CA ALA A 43 -2.10 17.42 1.48
C ALA A 43 -3.15 18.31 2.14
N LEU A 44 -3.99 18.98 1.34
CA LEU A 44 -5.10 19.79 1.83
C LEU A 44 -6.12 18.93 2.59
N ALA A 45 -6.46 17.75 2.08
CA ALA A 45 -7.36 16.83 2.77
C ALA A 45 -6.82 16.35 4.13
N LEU A 46 -5.50 16.39 4.32
CA LEU A 46 -4.80 15.99 5.55
C LEU A 46 -4.40 17.16 6.45
N GLU A 47 -4.87 18.38 6.20
CA GLU A 47 -4.51 19.54 7.02
C GLU A 47 -4.80 19.28 8.51
N GLY A 48 -3.79 19.47 9.37
CA GLY A 48 -3.87 19.21 10.81
C GLY A 48 -3.70 17.74 11.23
N VAL A 49 -3.63 16.78 10.30
CA VAL A 49 -3.43 15.36 10.61
C VAL A 49 -1.95 15.05 10.87
N LYS A 50 -1.61 14.74 12.12
CA LYS A 50 -0.21 14.48 12.54
C LYS A 50 0.25 13.03 12.36
N ARG A 51 -0.68 12.08 12.35
CA ARG A 51 -0.39 10.64 12.38
C ARG A 51 -1.27 9.91 11.36
N PRO A 52 -1.11 10.16 10.05
CA PRO A 52 -1.92 9.49 9.05
C PRO A 52 -1.48 8.04 8.89
N TRP A 53 -2.46 7.15 8.83
CA TRP A 53 -2.27 5.74 8.50
C TRP A 53 -3.15 5.39 7.29
N LEU A 54 -2.52 5.07 6.17
CA LEU A 54 -3.21 4.71 4.94
C LEU A 54 -3.90 3.35 5.08
N CYS A 55 -5.24 3.36 5.01
CA CYS A 55 -6.10 2.20 4.91
C CYS A 55 -6.64 2.13 3.47
N TRP A 56 -6.15 1.18 2.68
CA TRP A 56 -6.59 1.03 1.29
C TRP A 56 -7.87 0.19 1.22
N ASN A 57 -8.98 0.80 0.84
CA ASN A 57 -10.27 0.13 0.78
C ASN A 57 -10.40 -0.73 -0.48
N LEU A 58 -10.48 -2.05 -0.29
CA LEU A 58 -10.92 -3.01 -1.29
C LEU A 58 -12.17 -3.77 -0.86
N ASN A 59 -12.60 -3.61 0.40
CA ASN A 59 -13.77 -4.23 1.01
C ASN A 59 -14.18 -3.38 2.23
N ASP A 60 -15.40 -2.88 2.25
CA ASP A 60 -15.86 -1.90 3.25
C ASP A 60 -15.81 -2.43 4.69
N ARG A 61 -16.16 -3.71 4.91
CA ARG A 61 -16.16 -4.31 6.25
C ARG A 61 -14.74 -4.46 6.78
N TRP A 62 -13.83 -4.92 5.90
CA TRP A 62 -12.42 -5.05 6.23
C TRP A 62 -11.77 -3.70 6.51
N CYS A 63 -12.01 -2.72 5.65
CA CYS A 63 -11.50 -1.37 5.79
C CYS A 63 -12.05 -0.69 7.06
N LEU A 64 -13.32 -0.88 7.38
CA LEU A 64 -13.90 -0.32 8.61
C LEU A 64 -13.26 -0.91 9.88
N LEU A 65 -12.98 -2.22 9.89
CA LEU A 65 -12.26 -2.86 10.99
C LEU A 65 -10.83 -2.30 11.12
N GLN A 66 -10.13 -2.15 9.99
CA GLN A 66 -8.83 -1.50 9.91
C GLN A 66 -8.86 -0.06 10.46
N GLN A 67 -9.84 0.75 10.07
CA GLN A 67 -10.01 2.12 10.56
C GLN A 67 -10.16 2.16 12.09
N ARG A 68 -11.04 1.32 12.64
CA ARG A 68 -11.28 1.25 14.10
C ARG A 68 -10.02 0.86 14.86
N LEU A 69 -9.31 -0.14 14.34
CA LEU A 69 -8.08 -0.61 14.94
C LEU A 69 -6.98 0.45 14.90
N VAL A 70 -6.83 1.19 13.81
CA VAL A 70 -5.88 2.32 13.70
C VAL A 70 -6.23 3.43 14.70
N ALA A 71 -7.49 3.80 14.80
CA ALA A 71 -7.95 4.86 15.69
C ALA A 71 -7.76 4.50 17.18
N GLU A 72 -7.93 3.23 17.56
CA GLU A 72 -7.67 2.76 18.93
C GLU A 72 -6.25 3.08 19.41
N PHE A 73 -5.28 3.15 18.50
CA PHE A 73 -3.88 3.47 18.81
C PHE A 73 -3.48 4.93 18.49
N GLY A 74 -4.46 5.82 18.37
CA GLY A 74 -4.23 7.27 18.25
C GLY A 74 -3.64 7.71 16.91
N TRP A 75 -3.77 6.88 15.88
CA TRP A 75 -3.49 7.25 14.49
C TRP A 75 -4.78 7.62 13.78
N THR A 76 -4.68 8.48 12.77
CA THR A 76 -5.81 8.92 11.95
C THR A 76 -5.90 8.01 10.71
N PRO A 77 -6.99 7.25 10.54
CA PRO A 77 -7.18 6.48 9.32
C PRO A 77 -7.36 7.42 8.12
N VAL A 78 -6.53 7.23 7.11
CA VAL A 78 -6.63 7.89 5.81
C VAL A 78 -7.10 6.84 4.82
N VAL A 79 -8.32 6.99 4.32
CA VAL A 79 -8.99 5.97 3.52
C VAL A 79 -8.95 6.34 2.04
N GLY A 80 -8.18 5.57 1.27
CA GLY A 80 -8.13 5.64 -0.20
C GLY A 80 -8.76 4.39 -0.82
N TRP A 81 -9.07 4.42 -2.11
CA TRP A 81 -9.69 3.29 -2.82
C TRP A 81 -9.25 3.21 -4.28
N ASP A 82 -9.35 2.01 -4.86
CA ASP A 82 -9.20 1.82 -6.30
C ASP A 82 -10.54 2.17 -6.99
N PRO A 83 -10.56 3.06 -8.00
CA PRO A 83 -11.77 3.38 -8.76
C PRO A 83 -12.46 2.14 -9.38
N ASN A 84 -11.74 1.04 -9.63
CA ASN A 84 -12.35 -0.20 -10.12
C ASN A 84 -13.03 -1.05 -9.04
N CYS A 85 -12.79 -0.79 -7.76
CA CYS A 85 -13.45 -1.52 -6.68
C CYS A 85 -14.80 -0.91 -6.28
N GLY A 86 -15.22 0.18 -6.93
CA GLY A 86 -16.52 0.80 -6.75
C GLY A 86 -16.43 2.27 -6.35
N GLN A 87 -17.44 2.74 -5.64
CA GLN A 87 -17.55 4.12 -5.18
C GLN A 87 -16.74 4.33 -3.88
N ARG A 88 -16.64 5.61 -3.47
CA ARG A 88 -16.10 6.04 -2.17
C ARG A 88 -16.55 5.08 -1.03
N PRO A 89 -15.65 4.72 -0.09
CA PRO A 89 -15.98 3.84 1.04
C PRO A 89 -17.30 4.21 1.70
N GLY A 90 -18.19 3.24 1.89
CA GLY A 90 -19.55 3.49 2.40
C GLY A 90 -19.60 3.90 3.87
N THR A 91 -18.54 3.66 4.65
CA THR A 91 -18.50 4.01 6.08
C THR A 91 -17.11 4.51 6.51
N LEU A 92 -17.11 5.66 7.20
CA LEU A 92 -15.95 6.24 7.85
C LEU A 92 -16.23 6.36 9.35
N ILE A 93 -15.26 6.02 10.19
CA ILE A 93 -15.36 6.30 11.63
C ILE A 93 -15.14 7.80 11.92
N PRO A 94 -15.62 8.33 13.06
CA PRO A 94 -15.31 9.69 13.48
C PRO A 94 -13.80 9.95 13.47
N GLY A 95 -13.39 11.05 12.84
CA GLY A 95 -11.98 11.45 12.71
C GLY A 95 -11.20 10.79 11.57
N ALA A 96 -11.75 9.77 10.89
CA ALA A 96 -11.14 9.25 9.66
C ALA A 96 -11.29 10.25 8.50
N VAL A 97 -10.29 10.27 7.61
CA VAL A 97 -10.25 11.15 6.44
C VAL A 97 -10.32 10.30 5.18
N ALA A 98 -11.35 10.51 4.35
CA ALA A 98 -11.40 9.90 3.03
C ALA A 98 -10.69 10.80 2.01
N VAL A 99 -9.79 10.21 1.22
CA VAL A 99 -9.04 10.90 0.18
C VAL A 99 -9.26 10.19 -1.15
N ASP A 100 -9.88 10.88 -2.10
CA ASP A 100 -9.94 10.41 -3.48
C ASP A 100 -8.60 10.70 -4.16
N PHE A 101 -7.67 9.76 -4.02
CA PHE A 101 -6.35 9.86 -4.64
C PHE A 101 -6.41 9.90 -6.17
N ASN A 102 -7.55 9.57 -6.79
CA ASN A 102 -7.74 9.53 -8.23
C ASN A 102 -8.50 10.74 -8.78
N ALA A 103 -9.07 11.62 -7.94
CA ALA A 103 -9.97 12.69 -8.37
C ALA A 103 -9.38 13.56 -9.50
N ARG A 104 -8.11 13.94 -9.37
CA ARG A 104 -7.39 14.70 -10.41
C ARG A 104 -6.82 13.81 -11.52
N LEU A 105 -6.39 12.60 -11.19
CA LEU A 105 -5.68 11.73 -12.12
C LEU A 105 -6.63 11.03 -13.10
N GLY A 106 -7.88 10.76 -12.74
CA GLY A 106 -8.87 10.13 -13.63
C GLY A 106 -8.36 8.82 -14.23
N LEU A 107 -7.61 8.02 -13.46
CA LEU A 107 -7.11 6.72 -13.90
C LEU A 107 -8.21 5.67 -13.81
N GLN A 108 -8.11 4.63 -14.64
CA GLN A 108 -9.02 3.49 -14.56
C GLN A 108 -8.74 2.60 -13.36
N VAL A 109 -7.47 2.52 -12.93
CA VAL A 109 -6.99 1.76 -11.78
C VAL A 109 -6.18 2.72 -10.93
N LEU A 110 -6.18 2.53 -9.62
CA LEU A 110 -5.22 3.19 -8.76
C LEU A 110 -4.75 2.21 -7.69
N TYR A 111 -3.44 1.98 -7.58
CA TYR A 111 -2.86 1.16 -6.51
C TYR A 111 -2.39 2.05 -5.35
N PRO A 112 -2.36 1.53 -4.10
CA PRO A 112 -1.88 2.29 -2.94
C PRO A 112 -0.42 2.74 -3.11
N HIS A 113 0.36 2.06 -3.93
CA HIS A 113 1.73 2.46 -4.27
C HIS A 113 1.80 3.86 -4.88
N VAL A 114 0.76 4.32 -5.59
CA VAL A 114 0.72 5.66 -6.18
C VAL A 114 0.84 6.73 -5.11
N PRO A 115 -0.09 6.86 -4.15
CA PRO A 115 0.07 7.86 -3.09
C PRO A 115 1.26 7.58 -2.17
N MET A 116 1.66 6.32 -1.97
CA MET A 116 2.84 5.98 -1.14
C MET A 116 4.17 6.48 -1.73
N GLU A 117 4.35 6.47 -3.06
CA GLU A 117 5.56 6.95 -3.74
C GLU A 117 5.79 8.45 -3.47
N PHE A 118 4.70 9.21 -3.38
CA PHE A 118 4.69 10.65 -3.21
C PHE A 118 4.38 11.10 -1.78
N ALA A 119 4.53 10.22 -0.77
CA ALA A 119 4.25 10.55 0.63
C ALA A 119 4.92 11.85 1.07
N PHE A 120 6.12 12.16 0.55
CA PHE A 120 6.83 13.41 0.81
C PHE A 120 6.07 14.69 0.44
N ALA A 121 5.12 14.62 -0.49
CA ALA A 121 4.38 15.77 -0.98
C ALA A 121 3.16 16.09 -0.09
N TRP A 122 2.64 15.12 0.66
CA TRP A 122 1.33 15.27 1.33
C TRP A 122 1.29 14.81 2.79
N ALA A 123 2.35 14.20 3.31
CA ALA A 123 2.42 13.80 4.72
C ALA A 123 3.83 14.00 5.29
N ASP A 124 3.93 14.43 6.56
CA ASP A 124 5.20 14.46 7.30
C ASP A 124 5.71 13.05 7.58
N ARG A 125 4.78 12.12 7.73
CA ARG A 125 5.00 10.70 7.99
C ARG A 125 3.76 9.96 7.56
N LEU A 126 3.94 8.85 6.86
CA LEU A 126 2.85 7.99 6.44
C LEU A 126 3.07 6.58 6.97
N ALA A 127 2.21 6.14 7.89
CA ALA A 127 2.05 4.71 8.15
C ALA A 127 1.11 4.11 7.10
N PHE A 128 1.28 2.83 6.79
CA PHE A 128 0.43 2.11 5.85
C PHE A 128 0.46 0.61 6.13
N TRP A 129 -0.58 -0.06 5.68
CA TRP A 129 -0.63 -1.51 5.56
C TRP A 129 -1.35 -1.91 4.28
N HIS A 130 -1.21 -3.17 3.90
CA HIS A 130 -1.96 -3.71 2.77
C HIS A 130 -3.43 -3.94 3.14
N ALA A 131 -4.30 -3.93 2.13
CA ALA A 131 -5.75 -3.98 2.31
C ALA A 131 -6.26 -5.26 2.98
N ASP A 132 -5.47 -6.34 2.95
CA ASP A 132 -5.79 -7.65 3.50
C ASP A 132 -4.98 -7.98 4.76
N VAL A 133 -4.55 -6.94 5.50
CA VAL A 133 -3.85 -7.08 6.78
C VAL A 133 -4.79 -6.78 7.94
N LEU A 134 -4.83 -7.65 8.94
CA LEU A 134 -5.45 -7.42 10.25
C LEU A 134 -4.55 -7.99 11.33
N MET A 135 -4.32 -7.22 12.39
CA MET A 135 -3.39 -7.58 13.45
C MET A 135 -4.08 -7.62 14.81
N PRO A 136 -3.60 -8.45 15.75
CA PRO A 136 -4.06 -8.36 17.13
C PRO A 136 -3.59 -7.03 17.74
N ARG A 137 -4.34 -6.54 18.74
CA ARG A 137 -4.05 -5.27 19.46
C ARG A 137 -2.60 -5.14 19.90
N ALA A 138 -2.01 -6.20 20.44
CA ALA A 138 -0.62 -6.20 20.88
C ALA A 138 0.38 -5.87 19.75
N LYS A 139 0.17 -6.39 18.54
CA LYS A 139 1.01 -6.07 17.37
C LYS A 139 0.72 -4.66 16.85
N MET A 140 -0.52 -4.22 16.92
CA MET A 140 -0.88 -2.85 16.53
C MET A 140 -0.28 -1.79 17.44
N ALA A 141 -0.36 -1.97 18.76
CA ALA A 141 0.31 -1.12 19.74
C ALA A 141 1.80 -1.01 19.39
N ARG A 142 2.44 -2.15 19.12
CA ARG A 142 3.86 -2.20 18.80
C ARG A 142 4.21 -1.51 17.48
N ALA A 143 3.40 -1.70 16.43
CA ALA A 143 3.59 -1.02 15.15
C ALA A 143 3.40 0.50 15.29
N ALA A 144 2.36 0.94 16.02
CA ALA A 144 2.10 2.35 16.29
C ALA A 144 3.27 3.03 17.03
N GLU A 145 3.82 2.38 18.05
CA GLU A 145 5.03 2.84 18.77
C GLU A 145 6.23 2.97 17.83
N TRP A 146 6.52 1.91 17.07
CA TRP A 146 7.64 1.89 16.12
C TRP A 146 7.51 3.03 15.11
N PHE A 147 6.33 3.18 14.52
CA PHE A 147 6.10 4.16 13.46
C PHE A 147 6.16 5.59 13.98
N GLN A 148 5.70 5.84 15.21
CA GLN A 148 5.83 7.13 15.86
C GLN A 148 7.30 7.47 16.13
N ALA A 149 8.13 6.48 16.45
CA ALA A 149 9.53 6.67 16.85
C ALA A 149 10.53 6.78 15.68
N ILE A 150 10.14 6.46 14.44
CA ILE A 150 11.07 6.52 13.29
C ILE A 150 11.56 7.97 13.09
N PRO A 151 12.87 8.25 13.05
CA PRO A 151 13.38 9.59 12.76
C PRO A 151 13.04 10.08 11.35
N ASP A 152 12.93 11.39 11.14
CA ASP A 152 12.81 11.92 9.79
C ASP A 152 14.06 11.59 8.95
N GLY A 153 13.85 11.23 7.69
CA GLY A 153 14.88 10.68 6.80
C GLY A 153 15.02 9.15 6.88
N GLU A 154 14.22 8.48 7.71
CA GLU A 154 14.18 7.03 7.80
C GLU A 154 12.80 6.44 7.45
N MET A 155 12.77 5.14 7.20
CA MET A 155 11.54 4.38 7.04
C MET A 155 11.65 3.02 7.74
N MET A 156 10.51 2.38 7.93
CA MET A 156 10.40 1.00 8.38
C MET A 156 9.49 0.23 7.45
N ALA A 157 9.88 -0.98 7.05
CA ALA A 157 9.04 -1.81 6.20
C ALA A 157 9.38 -3.30 6.34
N VAL A 158 8.43 -4.14 5.93
CA VAL A 158 8.61 -5.59 5.91
C VAL A 158 9.70 -5.97 4.91
N LYS A 159 10.72 -6.69 5.40
CA LYS A 159 11.80 -7.19 4.56
C LYS A 159 11.46 -8.59 4.05
N THR A 160 11.29 -8.74 2.74
CA THR A 160 11.15 -10.05 2.11
C THR A 160 12.37 -10.43 1.27
N TYR A 161 12.62 -11.74 1.20
CA TYR A 161 13.63 -12.35 0.37
C TYR A 161 13.02 -13.01 -0.88
N GLY A 162 11.70 -12.98 -1.05
CA GLY A 162 11.01 -13.67 -2.16
C GLY A 162 11.04 -15.18 -2.02
N GLY A 163 10.93 -15.68 -0.78
CA GLY A 163 11.02 -17.10 -0.43
C GLY A 163 12.44 -17.62 -0.19
N TRP A 164 12.54 -18.82 0.38
CA TRP A 164 13.81 -19.40 0.84
C TRP A 164 14.84 -19.59 -0.28
N ARG A 165 14.39 -19.93 -1.50
CA ARG A 165 15.26 -20.13 -2.69
C ARG A 165 16.00 -18.86 -3.11
N ASN A 166 15.50 -17.69 -2.71
CA ASN A 166 16.03 -16.40 -3.10
C ASN A 166 16.83 -15.72 -1.99
N ARG A 167 16.98 -16.33 -0.80
CA ARG A 167 17.72 -15.77 0.36
C ARG A 167 19.16 -15.36 0.05
N LEU A 168 19.83 -16.07 -0.84
CA LEU A 168 21.21 -15.79 -1.29
C LEU A 168 21.25 -15.08 -2.65
N ARG A 169 20.12 -14.56 -3.14
CA ARG A 169 20.01 -13.91 -4.45
C ARG A 169 19.57 -12.47 -4.24
N PRO A 170 20.50 -11.56 -3.87
CA PRO A 170 20.19 -10.18 -3.49
C PRO A 170 19.34 -9.39 -4.48
N LYS A 171 19.32 -9.77 -5.75
CA LYS A 171 18.52 -9.16 -6.81
C LYS A 171 17.00 -9.35 -6.66
N PHE A 172 16.54 -10.35 -5.91
CA PHE A 172 15.11 -10.59 -5.63
C PHE A 172 14.66 -10.05 -4.27
N HIS A 173 15.60 -9.55 -3.46
CA HIS A 173 15.26 -9.03 -2.15
C HIS A 173 14.54 -7.69 -2.35
N ARG A 174 13.42 -7.48 -1.67
CA ARG A 174 12.66 -6.22 -1.71
C ARG A 174 12.09 -5.85 -0.35
N TYR A 175 11.62 -4.63 -0.22
CA TYR A 175 10.73 -4.28 0.88
C TYR A 175 9.30 -4.49 0.42
N TRP A 176 8.49 -5.11 1.25
CA TRP A 176 7.14 -5.52 0.92
C TRP A 176 6.15 -4.53 1.53
N GLU A 177 5.24 -4.02 0.72
CA GLU A 177 4.16 -3.08 1.04
C GLU A 177 3.07 -3.61 1.97
N VAL A 178 3.34 -4.67 2.75
CA VAL A 178 2.36 -5.27 3.68
C VAL A 178 2.15 -4.40 4.90
N LEU A 179 3.23 -3.83 5.44
CA LEU A 179 3.21 -2.97 6.60
C LEU A 179 4.46 -2.09 6.59
N GLY A 180 4.29 -0.80 6.81
CA GLY A 180 5.42 0.09 6.91
C GLY A 180 5.06 1.51 7.30
N CYS A 181 6.11 2.31 7.46
CA CYS A 181 6.01 3.73 7.70
C CYS A 181 7.17 4.44 7.02
N THR A 182 6.89 5.52 6.29
CA THR A 182 7.90 6.36 5.65
C THR A 182 7.76 7.79 6.14
N THR A 183 8.90 8.45 6.39
CA THR A 183 8.93 9.88 6.71
C THR A 183 9.04 10.73 5.46
N ARG A 184 8.70 12.02 5.56
CA ARG A 184 8.75 12.98 4.45
C ARG A 184 10.14 13.02 3.82
N ALA A 185 11.19 13.21 4.63
CA ALA A 185 12.54 13.29 4.09
C ALA A 185 13.03 11.95 3.49
N ALA A 186 12.60 10.81 4.03
CA ALA A 186 12.92 9.51 3.44
C ALA A 186 12.26 9.35 2.06
N SER A 187 10.97 9.66 1.96
CA SER A 187 10.21 9.57 0.70
C SER A 187 10.76 10.55 -0.35
N LEU A 188 11.14 11.77 0.05
CA LEU A 188 11.73 12.76 -0.85
C LEU A 188 13.10 12.29 -1.36
N ASP A 189 13.94 11.77 -0.47
CA ASP A 189 15.27 11.27 -0.84
C ASP A 189 15.20 10.04 -1.76
N GLN A 190 14.23 9.15 -1.54
CA GLN A 190 13.93 8.05 -2.46
C GLN A 190 13.61 8.59 -3.86
N PHE A 191 12.63 9.49 -3.95
CA PHE A 191 12.19 10.09 -5.22
C PHE A 191 13.34 10.82 -5.94
N ASN A 192 14.11 11.64 -5.23
CA ASN A 192 15.24 12.39 -5.80
C ASN A 192 16.36 11.48 -6.32
N LYS A 193 16.55 10.30 -5.73
CA LYS A 193 17.57 9.31 -6.16
C LYS A 193 17.04 8.31 -7.18
N GLY A 194 15.84 8.54 -7.69
CA GLY A 194 15.17 7.66 -8.64
C GLY A 194 14.88 6.28 -8.07
N CYS A 195 14.43 6.22 -6.83
CA CYS A 195 14.06 5.03 -6.10
C CYS A 195 12.65 5.20 -5.53
N GLY A 196 12.05 4.11 -5.05
CA GLY A 196 10.71 4.18 -4.48
C GLY A 196 10.04 2.82 -4.36
N TRP A 197 8.74 2.88 -4.12
CA TRP A 197 7.79 1.77 -4.06
C TRP A 197 7.37 1.24 -5.42
N TRP A 198 7.40 2.09 -6.45
CA TRP A 198 6.95 1.71 -7.79
C TRP A 198 7.85 0.67 -8.46
N ARG A 199 7.23 -0.16 -9.29
CA ARG A 199 7.92 -1.04 -10.24
C ARG A 199 8.64 -0.24 -11.30
N GLY A 200 9.65 -0.85 -11.91
CA GLY A 200 10.44 -0.22 -12.94
C GLY A 200 11.26 0.95 -12.42
N TYR A 201 11.74 0.90 -11.17
CA TYR A 201 12.53 2.01 -10.59
C TYR A 201 13.80 2.34 -11.41
N GLN A 202 14.23 1.45 -12.30
CA GLN A 202 15.33 1.71 -13.23
C GLN A 202 14.93 2.70 -14.35
N GLN A 203 13.63 2.88 -14.59
CA GLN A 203 13.04 3.86 -15.50
C GLN A 203 12.46 5.08 -14.76
N HIS A 204 12.75 5.23 -13.46
CA HIS A 204 12.30 6.41 -12.71
C HIS A 204 12.84 7.69 -13.37
N PRO A 205 12.06 8.78 -13.47
CA PRO A 205 12.48 10.03 -14.13
C PRO A 205 13.78 10.62 -13.56
N ASN A 206 13.94 10.57 -12.23
CA ASN A 206 15.19 10.96 -11.53
C ASN A 206 16.27 9.86 -11.48
N ALA A 207 16.14 8.74 -12.19
CA ALA A 207 17.19 7.72 -12.20
C ALA A 207 18.46 8.25 -12.88
N PRO A 208 19.66 8.04 -12.31
CA PRO A 208 20.89 8.53 -12.92
C PRO A 208 21.13 7.99 -14.34
N SER A 209 21.62 8.85 -15.23
CA SER A 209 21.89 8.53 -16.64
C SER A 209 23.26 7.90 -16.88
N ASP A 210 24.11 7.76 -15.85
CA ASP A 210 25.40 7.07 -15.94
C ASP A 210 25.23 5.60 -16.37
N ALA A 211 26.06 5.15 -17.30
CA ALA A 211 26.02 3.80 -17.83
C ALA A 211 26.37 2.72 -16.80
N ALA A 212 27.24 3.01 -15.82
CA ALA A 212 27.56 2.04 -14.77
C ALA A 212 26.36 1.82 -13.83
N GLU A 213 25.70 2.90 -13.42
CA GLU A 213 24.53 2.90 -12.56
C GLU A 213 23.31 2.27 -13.25
N ARG A 214 23.05 2.58 -14.52
CA ARG A 214 22.01 1.88 -15.31
C ARG A 214 22.23 0.38 -15.34
N ARG A 215 23.47 -0.05 -15.61
CA ARG A 215 23.84 -1.49 -15.61
C ARG A 215 23.70 -2.13 -14.24
N ARG A 216 23.96 -1.39 -13.16
CA ARG A 216 23.77 -1.88 -11.79
C ARG A 216 22.29 -2.08 -11.46
N ARG A 217 21.46 -1.08 -11.74
CA ARG A 217 20.00 -1.10 -11.52
C ARG A 217 19.30 -2.21 -12.31
N ALA A 218 19.71 -2.43 -13.57
CA ALA A 218 19.16 -3.47 -14.45
C ALA A 218 19.35 -4.91 -13.93
N ARG A 219 20.21 -5.14 -12.92
CA ARG A 219 20.41 -6.47 -12.33
C ARG A 219 19.33 -6.87 -11.33
N PHE A 220 18.53 -5.92 -10.87
CA PHE A 220 17.50 -6.14 -9.85
C PHE A 220 16.17 -6.53 -10.47
N TYR A 221 15.41 -7.33 -9.72
CA TYR A 221 14.08 -7.76 -10.10
C TYR A 221 13.12 -6.57 -10.21
N ASP A 222 12.13 -6.69 -11.09
CA ASP A 222 11.14 -5.65 -11.35
C ASP A 222 9.86 -5.91 -10.55
N ASP A 223 9.86 -5.42 -9.30
CA ASP A 223 8.76 -5.58 -8.36
C ASP A 223 8.67 -4.38 -7.40
N HIS A 224 7.53 -4.22 -6.76
CA HIS A 224 7.29 -3.13 -5.82
C HIS A 224 8.27 -3.18 -4.64
N GLY A 225 8.79 -2.03 -4.25
CA GLY A 225 9.78 -1.91 -3.17
C GLY A 225 11.17 -2.48 -3.48
N CYS A 226 11.45 -2.92 -4.71
CA CYS A 226 12.83 -3.14 -5.18
C CYS A 226 13.63 -1.82 -5.19
N GLY A 227 12.97 -0.70 -5.54
CA GLY A 227 13.58 0.64 -5.49
C GLY A 227 14.00 1.03 -4.08
N ILE A 228 13.18 0.75 -3.07
CA ILE A 228 13.53 0.93 -1.64
C ILE A 228 14.75 0.09 -1.25
N GLN A 229 14.82 -1.18 -1.68
CA GLN A 229 15.99 -2.01 -1.40
C GLN A 229 17.25 -1.44 -2.05
N TYR A 230 17.13 -0.90 -3.27
CA TYR A 230 18.24 -0.26 -3.95
C TYR A 230 18.70 0.99 -3.20
N TRP A 231 17.74 1.85 -2.80
CA TRP A 231 17.98 3.05 -2.02
C TRP A 231 18.77 2.77 -0.74
N GLN A 232 18.36 1.76 0.03
CA GLN A 232 19.10 1.34 1.23
C GLN A 232 20.54 0.91 0.92
N ARG A 233 20.77 0.16 -0.16
CA ARG A 233 22.06 -0.48 -0.42
C ARG A 233 23.09 0.43 -1.07
N PHE A 234 22.66 1.31 -1.97
CA PHE A 234 23.57 2.05 -2.85
C PHE A 234 23.41 3.56 -2.75
N CYS A 235 22.37 4.04 -2.08
CA CYS A 235 22.03 5.46 -2.00
C CYS A 235 22.11 6.03 -0.58
N GLY A 236 22.57 5.24 0.39
CA GLY A 236 22.68 5.65 1.80
C GLY A 236 21.33 5.67 2.55
N GLY A 237 20.28 5.08 1.98
CA GLY A 237 18.97 5.04 2.59
C GLY A 237 18.93 4.26 3.91
N ARG A 238 18.15 4.75 4.89
CA ARG A 238 17.99 4.12 6.20
C ARG A 238 16.62 3.45 6.30
N VAL A 239 16.65 2.12 6.46
CA VAL A 239 15.44 1.31 6.55
C VAL A 239 15.54 0.34 7.74
N ALA A 240 14.71 0.58 8.76
CA ALA A 240 14.46 -0.40 9.81
C ALA A 240 13.62 -1.56 9.25
N LYS A 241 14.00 -2.80 9.58
CA LYS A 241 13.42 -4.01 8.97
C LYS A 241 12.40 -4.61 9.91
N ILE A 242 11.16 -4.78 9.43
CA ILE A 242 10.20 -5.68 10.05
C ILE A 242 10.43 -7.07 9.44
N PRO A 243 10.72 -8.11 10.24
CA PRO A 243 10.84 -9.47 9.71
C PRO A 243 9.51 -9.92 9.08
N GLU A 244 9.56 -10.56 7.92
CA GLU A 244 8.35 -11.11 7.26
C GLU A 244 7.56 -12.03 8.20
N SER A 245 8.24 -12.84 9.00
CA SER A 245 7.63 -13.71 10.02
C SER A 245 6.84 -12.98 11.10
N TRP A 246 7.08 -11.67 11.30
CA TRP A 246 6.36 -10.87 12.28
C TRP A 246 4.93 -10.55 11.84
N ILE A 247 4.66 -10.48 10.52
CA ILE A 247 3.34 -10.15 9.96
C ILE A 247 2.70 -11.30 9.17
N ALA A 248 3.44 -12.38 8.91
CA ALA A 248 3.00 -13.44 8.00
C ALA A 248 1.68 -14.11 8.37
N ARG A 249 1.29 -14.14 9.66
CA ARG A 249 0.02 -14.75 10.12
C ARG A 249 -1.16 -13.78 10.04
N GLU A 250 -0.88 -12.51 9.84
CA GLU A 250 -1.82 -11.39 9.87
C GLU A 250 -2.05 -10.80 8.46
N HIS A 251 -1.42 -11.40 7.45
CA HIS A 251 -1.53 -11.03 6.05
C HIS A 251 -2.35 -12.09 5.30
N PHE A 252 -3.61 -11.76 5.00
CA PHE A 252 -4.61 -12.67 4.48
C PHE A 252 -4.65 -12.61 2.95
N SER A 253 -3.74 -13.33 2.29
CA SER A 253 -3.56 -13.24 0.84
C SER A 253 -3.79 -14.57 0.12
N VAL A 254 -3.75 -14.55 -1.21
CA VAL A 254 -3.79 -15.75 -2.06
C VAL A 254 -2.70 -16.78 -1.69
N ILE A 255 -1.60 -16.33 -1.09
CA ILE A 255 -0.48 -17.20 -0.71
C ILE A 255 -0.80 -17.99 0.56
N THR A 256 -1.72 -17.49 1.40
CA THR A 256 -2.01 -18.05 2.72
C THR A 256 -3.24 -18.96 2.75
N VAL A 257 -4.03 -19.03 1.67
CA VAL A 257 -5.27 -19.82 1.60
C VAL A 257 -5.13 -20.98 0.61
N PRO A 258 -5.23 -22.24 1.08
CA PRO A 258 -5.41 -23.39 0.19
C PRO A 258 -6.72 -23.26 -0.60
N ASN A 259 -6.69 -23.55 -1.90
CA ASN A 259 -7.86 -23.49 -2.79
C ASN A 259 -8.48 -22.09 -2.98
N TYR A 260 -7.65 -21.05 -3.00
CA TYR A 260 -8.09 -19.67 -3.24
C TYR A 260 -8.99 -19.54 -4.47
N VAL A 261 -10.19 -18.99 -4.28
CA VAL A 261 -11.18 -18.75 -5.33
C VAL A 261 -11.04 -17.32 -5.86
N ARG A 262 -10.84 -17.17 -7.17
CA ARG A 262 -10.84 -15.86 -7.82
C ARG A 262 -12.26 -15.45 -8.19
N ALA A 263 -12.53 -14.15 -8.13
CA ALA A 263 -13.84 -13.57 -8.38
C ALA A 263 -13.74 -12.36 -9.33
N ALA A 264 -14.87 -11.68 -9.60
CA ALA A 264 -14.89 -10.55 -10.53
C ALA A 264 -14.19 -9.31 -9.94
N SER A 265 -14.28 -9.13 -8.62
CA SER A 265 -13.64 -8.05 -7.89
C SER A 265 -12.78 -8.55 -6.72
N LYS A 266 -11.84 -7.71 -6.26
CA LYS A 266 -11.03 -8.03 -5.10
C LYS A 266 -11.85 -8.07 -3.80
N SER A 267 -12.91 -7.27 -3.72
CA SER A 267 -13.87 -7.33 -2.60
C SER A 267 -14.51 -8.71 -2.50
N GLU A 268 -15.02 -9.23 -3.62
CA GLU A 268 -15.62 -10.56 -3.67
C GLU A 268 -14.60 -11.65 -3.35
N GLU A 269 -13.36 -11.54 -3.84
CA GLU A 269 -12.30 -12.47 -3.46
C GLU A 269 -12.03 -12.45 -1.95
N ILE A 270 -12.10 -11.29 -1.30
CA ILE A 270 -11.92 -11.22 0.16
C ILE A 270 -13.10 -11.92 0.86
N ASP A 271 -14.34 -11.60 0.49
CA ASP A 271 -15.53 -12.15 1.14
C ASP A 271 -15.67 -13.67 0.94
N ILE A 272 -15.26 -14.22 -0.22
CA ILE A 272 -15.35 -15.66 -0.51
C ILE A 272 -14.27 -16.44 0.24
N ASN A 273 -13.06 -15.89 0.35
CA ASN A 273 -11.91 -16.65 0.88
C ASN A 273 -11.66 -16.44 2.37
N PHE A 274 -12.23 -15.39 2.97
CA PHE A 274 -11.95 -15.01 4.36
C PHE A 274 -13.23 -14.75 5.16
N ASP A 275 -13.46 -15.58 6.18
CA ASP A 275 -14.46 -15.28 7.20
C ASP A 275 -13.92 -14.21 8.15
N LEU A 276 -14.26 -12.95 7.88
CA LEU A 276 -13.86 -11.80 8.69
C LEU A 276 -14.24 -11.95 10.16
N SER A 277 -15.39 -12.55 10.48
CA SER A 277 -15.83 -12.75 11.85
C SER A 277 -14.98 -13.79 12.58
N ALA A 278 -14.62 -14.88 11.91
CA ALA A 278 -13.69 -15.88 12.45
C ALA A 278 -12.28 -15.29 12.65
N ILE A 279 -11.78 -14.52 11.69
CA ILE A 279 -10.49 -13.83 11.76
C ILE A 279 -10.47 -12.84 12.92
N ALA A 280 -11.50 -12.00 13.06
CA ALA A 280 -11.57 -11.01 14.13
C ALA A 280 -11.57 -11.68 15.52
N ARG A 281 -12.30 -12.78 15.70
CA ARG A 281 -12.25 -13.59 16.94
C ARG A 281 -10.88 -14.18 17.20
N GLN A 282 -10.23 -14.75 16.18
CA GLN A 282 -8.88 -15.30 16.31
C GLN A 282 -7.87 -14.22 16.74
N LEU A 283 -8.04 -12.99 16.26
CA LEU A 283 -7.18 -11.85 16.56
C LEU A 283 -7.60 -11.09 17.83
N GLN A 284 -8.70 -11.48 18.48
CA GLN A 284 -9.28 -10.83 19.65
C GLN A 284 -9.62 -9.35 19.39
N ILE A 285 -10.26 -9.08 18.25
CA ILE A 285 -10.72 -7.76 17.80
C ILE A 285 -12.17 -7.78 17.29
N GLU A 286 -12.93 -8.82 17.62
CA GLU A 286 -14.33 -9.00 17.20
C GLU A 286 -15.26 -7.91 17.73
N ASP A 287 -14.91 -7.29 18.86
CA ASP A 287 -15.63 -6.14 19.43
C ASP A 287 -15.58 -4.91 18.52
N LEU A 288 -14.59 -4.85 17.63
CA LEU A 288 -14.45 -3.80 16.61
C LEU A 288 -15.25 -4.10 15.34
N LEU A 289 -15.93 -5.24 15.21
CA LEU A 289 -16.82 -5.49 14.07
C LEU A 289 -18.05 -4.56 14.10
N PRO A 290 -18.64 -4.23 12.95
CA PRO A 290 -19.94 -3.56 12.92
C PRO A 290 -20.93 -4.42 13.71
N ARG A 291 -21.63 -3.84 14.69
CA ARG A 291 -22.80 -4.51 15.25
C ARG A 291 -23.79 -4.63 14.10
N GLU A 292 -24.17 -5.85 13.74
CA GLU A 292 -25.32 -6.05 12.87
C GLU A 292 -26.50 -5.40 13.59
N THR A 293 -26.90 -4.23 13.13
CA THR A 293 -28.17 -3.65 13.55
C THR A 293 -29.21 -4.59 13.00
N GLY A 294 -29.73 -5.47 13.85
CA GLY A 294 -30.85 -6.33 13.51
C GLY A 294 -31.96 -5.45 12.98
N LEU A 295 -32.19 -5.52 11.67
CA LEU A 295 -33.49 -5.21 11.11
C LEU A 295 -34.38 -6.40 11.49
N THR A 296 -34.96 -6.31 12.68
CA THR A 296 -36.28 -6.90 12.97
C THR A 296 -37.35 -5.97 12.41
#